data_AF-A0A7C4QL67-F1
#
_entry.id   AF-A0A7C4QL67-F1
#
_cell.length_a   1.000
_cell.length_b   1.000
_cell.length_c   1.000
_cell.angle_alpha   90.00
_cell.angle_beta   90.00
_cell.angle_gamma   90.00
#
_symmetry.space_group_name_H-M   'P 1'
#
loop_
_entity.id
_entity.type
_entity.pdbx_description
1 polymer ?
#
loop_
_entity_poly.entity_id
_entity_poly.type
_entity_poly.pdbx_seq_one_letter_code
_entity_poly.pdbx_strand_id
1 'polypeptide(L)'
;MRVRGGVKHARRRRKILDLTKGFKGKRKNCYRIAKQSLLKALRHHFVSRKLRKREMRRLWIIRIGAAVRPYGFNYSRFMGALRRANVALNRKVLAELAIRDPAAFEKVVEVAKKGMKTFQDLILGLHRFWREQGCAIVEPYDIEKGAGTFNPATFFGVLGPRPWRVAYVEPSRRPTDGRYGENPIRFGLHHQYQVILKPPPPDIQDLYLHSLEAVGINLKEHDVKFAHDDWESPTLGAWGVGWQVWLDGMEITQFTYFQQMGGMDLNPVSVELTYGLERIALFLQGVESAFDLRWAEWLTYGEMFRERERQFSIYHFEKASIERARRMFDFHEAEAKECLAQGLVFPAYDHTLRCSHLFNTLDARGALATAERETYIARVRALARACAETYVAEVVGAQVPGGSRG
;
A
#
# COMPACT_ATOMS: atom_id res chain seq x y z
N MET A 1 68.69 -53.23 -25.09
CA MET A 1 68.40 -52.43 -23.87
C MET A 1 67.44 -51.29 -24.22
N ARG A 2 66.15 -51.38 -23.88
CA ARG A 2 65.13 -50.38 -24.28
C ARG A 2 65.36 -49.10 -23.48
N VAL A 3 65.78 -48.01 -24.14
CA VAL A 3 66.07 -46.71 -23.51
C VAL A 3 64.86 -46.29 -22.65
N ARG A 4 65.00 -46.38 -21.33
CA ARG A 4 63.96 -46.01 -20.36
C ARG A 4 63.85 -44.49 -20.28
N GLY A 5 63.17 -43.90 -21.25
CA GLY A 5 62.65 -42.52 -21.23
C GLY A 5 63.68 -41.42 -21.50
N GLY A 6 63.52 -40.69 -22.61
CA GLY A 6 64.41 -39.58 -22.96
C GLY A 6 64.30 -38.35 -22.04
N VAL A 7 65.34 -37.50 -22.07
CA VAL A 7 65.49 -36.26 -21.27
C VAL A 7 64.23 -35.38 -21.27
N LYS A 8 63.50 -35.33 -22.39
CA LYS A 8 62.23 -34.59 -22.52
C LYS A 8 61.15 -35.09 -21.55
N HIS A 9 61.04 -36.41 -21.31
CA HIS A 9 60.09 -36.98 -20.35
C HIS A 9 60.46 -36.63 -18.90
N ALA A 10 61.74 -36.73 -18.54
CA ALA A 10 62.24 -36.35 -17.23
C ALA A 10 61.98 -34.85 -16.94
N ARG A 11 62.24 -33.98 -17.92
CA ARG A 11 61.97 -32.54 -17.84
C ARG A 11 60.47 -32.23 -17.65
N ARG A 12 59.59 -32.89 -18.41
CA ARG A 12 58.13 -32.71 -18.29
C ARG A 12 57.59 -33.21 -16.94
N ARG A 13 58.15 -34.31 -16.41
CA ARG A 13 57.83 -34.84 -15.08
C ARG A 13 58.26 -33.87 -13.98
N ARG A 14 59.50 -33.36 -14.05
CA ARG A 14 60.05 -32.38 -13.10
C ARG A 14 59.20 -31.11 -13.06
N LYS A 15 58.87 -30.53 -14.22
CA LYS A 15 58.01 -29.32 -14.33
C LYS A 15 56.66 -29.47 -13.60
N ILE A 16 56.00 -30.62 -13.72
CA ILE A 16 54.71 -30.85 -13.04
C ILE A 16 54.91 -30.97 -11.53
N LEU A 17 55.94 -31.70 -11.10
CA LEU A 17 56.24 -31.88 -9.67
C LEU A 17 56.64 -30.55 -9.00
N ASP A 18 57.40 -29.70 -9.70
CA ASP A 18 57.75 -28.35 -9.25
C ASP A 18 56.50 -27.48 -9.02
N LEU A 19 55.56 -27.48 -9.98
CA LEU A 19 54.30 -26.74 -9.87
C LEU A 19 53.38 -27.28 -8.77
N THR A 20 53.54 -28.54 -8.34
CA THR A 20 52.76 -29.16 -7.26
C THR A 20 53.50 -29.29 -5.94
N LYS A 21 54.70 -28.69 -5.79
CA LYS A 21 55.56 -28.87 -4.61
C LYS A 21 54.87 -28.52 -3.29
N GLY A 22 53.94 -27.55 -3.31
CA GLY A 22 53.14 -27.14 -2.15
C GLY A 22 51.89 -28.00 -1.86
N PHE A 23 51.60 -29.03 -2.65
CA PHE A 23 50.39 -29.85 -2.47
C PHE A 23 50.60 -30.86 -1.32
N LYS A 24 49.52 -31.28 -0.65
CA LYS A 24 49.61 -32.24 0.47
C LYS A 24 49.70 -33.70 0.00
N GLY A 25 50.46 -34.53 0.73
CA GLY A 25 50.52 -35.98 0.55
C GLY A 25 50.99 -36.44 -0.85
N LYS A 26 50.34 -37.47 -1.41
CA LYS A 26 50.71 -38.03 -2.73
C LYS A 26 50.57 -37.04 -3.90
N ARG A 27 49.87 -35.91 -3.70
CA ARG A 27 49.65 -34.88 -4.73
C ARG A 27 50.89 -34.04 -5.04
N LYS A 28 51.92 -34.04 -4.17
CA LYS A 28 53.22 -33.38 -4.44
C LYS A 28 54.29 -34.30 -5.03
N ASN A 29 54.19 -35.62 -4.83
CA ASN A 29 55.29 -36.55 -5.10
C ASN A 29 54.97 -37.58 -6.21
N CYS A 30 53.70 -37.96 -6.38
CA CYS A 30 53.30 -38.99 -7.33
C CYS A 30 52.83 -38.37 -8.65
N TYR A 31 53.62 -38.48 -9.73
CA TYR A 31 53.39 -37.78 -11.01
C TYR A 31 51.96 -37.86 -11.56
N ARG A 32 51.34 -39.06 -11.57
CA ARG A 32 49.98 -39.24 -12.10
C ARG A 32 48.94 -38.47 -11.27
N ILE A 33 49.03 -38.57 -9.95
CA ILE A 33 48.14 -37.88 -9.00
C ILE A 33 48.42 -36.37 -9.00
N ALA A 34 49.69 -35.97 -9.06
CA ALA A 34 50.14 -34.58 -9.14
C ALA A 34 49.62 -33.90 -10.42
N LYS A 35 49.77 -34.53 -11.59
CA LYS A 35 49.27 -34.01 -12.88
C LYS A 35 47.75 -33.81 -12.84
N GLN A 36 46.99 -34.80 -12.34
CA GLN A 36 45.55 -34.69 -12.23
C GLN A 36 45.13 -33.57 -11.26
N SER A 37 45.81 -33.48 -10.11
CA SER A 37 45.55 -32.44 -9.11
C SER A 37 45.89 -31.04 -9.63
N LEU A 38 47.00 -30.90 -10.36
CA LEU A 38 47.42 -29.65 -10.99
C LEU A 38 46.41 -29.19 -12.04
N LEU A 39 45.92 -30.10 -12.91
CA LEU A 39 44.89 -29.76 -13.90
C LEU A 39 43.59 -29.30 -13.24
N LYS A 40 43.16 -29.96 -12.15
CA LYS A 40 42.02 -29.51 -11.35
C LYS A 40 42.28 -28.14 -10.73
N ALA A 41 43.45 -27.93 -10.12
CA ALA A 41 43.81 -26.66 -9.50
C ALA A 41 43.87 -25.51 -10.51
N LEU A 42 44.44 -25.73 -11.70
CA LEU A 42 44.46 -24.74 -12.79
C LEU A 42 43.06 -24.42 -13.31
N ARG A 43 42.19 -25.44 -13.44
CA ARG A 43 40.78 -25.26 -13.78
C ARG A 43 40.08 -24.42 -12.71
N HIS A 44 40.24 -24.75 -11.43
CA HIS A 44 39.69 -23.96 -10.33
C HIS A 44 40.22 -22.53 -10.34
N HIS A 45 41.52 -22.33 -10.53
CA HIS A 45 42.12 -21.00 -10.58
C HIS A 45 41.56 -20.15 -11.72
N PHE A 46 41.37 -20.74 -12.91
CA PHE A 46 40.73 -20.05 -14.04
C PHE A 46 39.26 -19.69 -13.73
N VAL A 47 38.50 -20.62 -13.17
CA VAL A 47 37.11 -20.39 -12.75
C VAL A 47 37.04 -19.31 -11.67
N SER A 48 37.86 -19.38 -10.62
CA SER A 48 37.92 -18.39 -9.54
C SER A 48 38.27 -16.99 -10.04
N ARG A 49 39.20 -16.84 -11.01
CA ARG A 49 39.47 -15.54 -11.64
C ARG A 49 38.21 -14.97 -12.30
N LYS A 50 37.44 -15.81 -13.01
CA LYS A 50 36.16 -15.40 -13.63
C LYS A 50 35.10 -15.06 -12.57
N LEU A 51 35.05 -15.80 -11.47
CA LEU A 51 34.07 -15.60 -10.40
C LEU A 51 34.40 -14.41 -9.47
N ARG A 52 35.66 -13.98 -9.39
CA ARG A 52 36.12 -12.91 -8.48
C ARG A 52 35.25 -11.66 -8.52
N LYS A 53 34.79 -11.23 -9.72
CA LYS A 53 33.89 -10.07 -9.86
C LYS A 53 32.54 -10.30 -9.17
N ARG A 54 31.96 -11.49 -9.29
CA ARG A 54 30.70 -11.89 -8.64
C ARG A 54 30.87 -12.01 -7.13
N GLU A 55 31.96 -12.63 -6.67
CA GLU A 55 32.30 -12.79 -5.26
C GLU A 55 32.50 -11.43 -4.57
N MET A 56 33.27 -10.52 -5.20
CA MET A 56 33.47 -9.16 -4.67
C MET A 56 32.16 -8.37 -4.62
N ARG A 57 31.31 -8.47 -5.65
CA ARG A 57 29.99 -7.82 -5.64
C ARG A 57 29.13 -8.34 -4.50
N ARG A 58 29.12 -9.66 -4.25
CA ARG A 58 28.40 -10.27 -3.13
C ARG A 58 28.92 -9.75 -1.79
N LEU A 59 30.25 -9.69 -1.62
CA LEU A 59 30.88 -9.16 -0.42
C LEU A 59 30.50 -7.69 -0.16
N TRP A 60 30.51 -6.85 -1.20
CA TRP A 60 30.10 -5.44 -1.09
C TRP A 60 28.64 -5.29 -0.70
N ILE A 61 27.74 -6.09 -1.28
CA ILE A 61 26.31 -6.09 -0.91
C ILE A 61 26.13 -6.46 0.56
N ILE A 62 26.82 -7.50 1.04
CA ILE A 62 26.74 -7.93 2.44
C ILE A 62 27.26 -6.82 3.37
N ARG A 63 28.40 -6.21 3.04
CA ARG A 63 29.00 -5.13 3.85
C ARG A 63 28.10 -3.90 3.93
N ILE A 64 27.61 -3.41 2.79
CA ILE A 64 26.69 -2.28 2.75
C ILE A 64 25.43 -2.64 3.52
N GLY A 65 24.85 -3.82 3.28
CA GLY A 65 23.66 -4.29 3.98
C GLY A 65 23.84 -4.32 5.50
N ALA A 66 24.98 -4.78 6.00
CA ALA A 66 25.28 -4.76 7.43
C ALA A 66 25.47 -3.34 7.97
N ALA A 67 26.15 -2.46 7.22
CA ALA A 67 26.42 -1.08 7.63
C ALA A 67 25.16 -0.20 7.67
N VAL A 68 24.17 -0.46 6.81
CA VAL A 68 22.94 0.36 6.74
C VAL A 68 21.82 -0.13 7.65
N ARG A 69 21.89 -1.36 8.16
CA ARG A 69 20.89 -1.95 9.08
C ARG A 69 20.65 -1.14 10.35
N PRO A 70 21.68 -0.64 11.07
CA PRO A 70 21.48 0.21 12.25
C PRO A 70 20.68 1.48 11.96
N TYR A 71 20.67 1.94 10.70
CA TYR A 71 19.96 3.13 10.26
C TYR A 71 18.57 2.82 9.68
N GLY A 72 18.07 1.58 9.82
CA GLY A 72 16.74 1.17 9.37
C GLY A 72 16.65 0.80 7.88
N PHE A 73 17.78 0.70 7.17
CA PHE A 73 17.79 0.34 5.75
C PHE A 73 18.11 -1.14 5.51
N ASN A 74 17.60 -1.66 4.41
CA ASN A 74 18.20 -2.79 3.72
C ASN A 74 19.00 -2.32 2.50
N TYR A 75 19.83 -3.21 1.94
CA TYR A 75 20.69 -2.90 0.80
C TYR A 75 19.94 -2.32 -0.41
N SER A 76 18.85 -2.97 -0.84
CA SER A 76 18.10 -2.58 -2.03
C SER A 76 17.46 -1.20 -1.87
N ARG A 77 16.86 -0.93 -0.70
CA ARG A 77 16.25 0.36 -0.36
C ARG A 77 17.28 1.47 -0.27
N PHE A 78 18.41 1.23 0.39
CA PHE A 78 19.50 2.21 0.47
C PHE A 78 19.98 2.60 -0.92
N MET A 79 20.22 1.63 -1.81
CA MET A 79 20.61 1.92 -3.20
C MET A 79 19.49 2.64 -3.99
N GLY A 80 18.23 2.31 -3.74
CA GLY A 80 17.08 3.00 -4.35
C GLY A 80 16.94 4.45 -3.88
N ALA A 81 17.18 4.70 -2.59
CA ALA A 81 17.12 6.02 -2.00
C ALA A 81 18.29 6.91 -2.46
N LEU A 82 19.51 6.36 -2.53
CA LEU A 82 20.66 7.05 -3.11
C LEU A 82 20.44 7.46 -4.57
N ARG A 83 19.84 6.58 -5.39
CA ARG A 83 19.51 6.93 -6.79
C ARG A 83 18.53 8.10 -6.88
N ARG A 84 17.52 8.14 -6.01
CA ARG A 84 16.54 9.24 -5.96
C ARG A 84 17.15 10.54 -5.45
N ALA A 85 18.05 10.45 -4.49
CA ALA A 85 18.88 11.57 -4.04
C ALA A 85 19.99 11.96 -5.04
N ASN A 86 19.99 11.38 -6.25
CA ASN A 86 20.97 11.61 -7.31
C ASN A 86 22.44 11.36 -6.90
N VAL A 87 22.67 10.40 -6.01
CA VAL A 87 24.01 10.01 -5.54
C VAL A 87 24.57 8.87 -6.38
N ALA A 88 25.56 9.18 -7.22
CA ALA A 88 26.21 8.24 -8.14
C ALA A 88 27.39 7.46 -7.51
N LEU A 89 27.25 6.97 -6.27
CA LEU A 89 28.29 6.16 -5.62
C LEU A 89 28.16 4.67 -5.95
N ASN A 90 29.28 4.06 -6.36
CA ASN A 90 29.30 2.64 -6.68
C ASN A 90 29.44 1.75 -5.42
N ARG A 91 29.06 0.47 -5.55
CA ARG A 91 29.08 -0.51 -4.44
C ARG A 91 30.46 -0.70 -3.79
N LYS A 92 31.54 -0.60 -4.57
CA LYS A 92 32.89 -0.76 -4.03
C LYS A 92 33.20 0.38 -3.07
N VAL A 93 32.97 1.62 -3.52
CA VAL A 93 33.23 2.83 -2.75
C VAL A 93 32.35 2.85 -1.49
N LEU A 94 31.06 2.55 -1.61
CA LEU A 94 30.15 2.47 -0.45
C LEU A 94 30.59 1.43 0.59
N ALA A 95 30.99 0.23 0.14
CA ALA A 95 31.45 -0.82 1.03
C ALA A 95 32.82 -0.51 1.67
N GLU A 96 33.63 0.31 1.04
CA GLU A 96 34.93 0.74 1.56
C GLU A 96 34.77 1.92 2.54
N LEU A 97 33.93 2.90 2.22
CA LEU A 97 33.53 3.99 3.12
C LEU A 97 32.96 3.43 4.43
N ALA A 98 32.01 2.50 4.34
CA ALA A 98 31.39 1.88 5.52
C ALA A 98 32.41 1.24 6.50
N ILE A 99 33.59 0.84 6.03
CA ILE A 99 34.62 0.20 6.85
C ILE A 99 35.70 1.20 7.29
N ARG A 100 36.12 2.09 6.38
CA ARG A 100 37.29 2.96 6.59
C ARG A 100 36.94 4.32 7.18
N ASP A 101 35.75 4.82 6.89
CA ASP A 101 35.29 6.13 7.35
C ASP A 101 33.78 6.09 7.67
N PRO A 102 33.44 5.62 8.88
CA PRO A 102 32.05 5.57 9.33
C PRO A 102 31.36 6.95 9.35
N ALA A 103 32.09 8.02 9.65
CA ALA A 103 31.53 9.37 9.73
C ALA A 103 31.12 9.90 8.34
N ALA A 104 31.95 9.68 7.31
CA ALA A 104 31.56 10.01 5.94
C ALA A 104 30.42 9.11 5.45
N PHE A 105 30.42 7.82 5.82
CA PHE A 105 29.33 6.91 5.48
C PHE A 105 27.99 7.35 6.09
N GLU A 106 27.99 7.83 7.34
CA GLU A 106 26.80 8.36 8.00
C GLU A 106 26.19 9.54 7.24
N LYS A 107 27.00 10.49 6.76
CA LYS A 107 26.52 11.59 5.90
C LYS A 107 25.87 11.09 4.60
N VAL A 108 26.41 10.02 4.02
CA VAL A 108 25.79 9.38 2.84
C VAL A 108 24.45 8.75 3.20
N VAL A 109 24.33 8.17 4.40
CA VAL A 109 23.05 7.65 4.92
C VAL A 109 22.04 8.77 5.15
N GLU A 110 22.44 9.91 5.68
CA GLU A 110 21.55 11.08 5.82
C GLU A 110 21.00 11.56 4.48
N VAL A 111 21.85 11.66 3.45
CA VAL A 111 21.41 11.98 2.10
C VAL A 111 20.48 10.91 1.54
N ALA A 112 20.75 9.63 1.82
CA ALA A 112 19.86 8.54 1.43
C ALA A 112 18.49 8.63 2.13
N LYS A 113 18.43 9.04 3.40
CA LYS A 113 17.15 9.24 4.13
C LYS A 113 16.26 10.27 3.44
N LYS A 114 16.83 11.37 2.95
CA LYS A 114 16.10 12.39 2.15
C LYS A 114 15.55 11.84 0.83
N GLY A 115 16.19 10.81 0.28
CA GLY A 115 15.72 10.12 -0.93
C GLY A 115 14.66 9.05 -0.68
N MET A 116 14.21 8.83 0.56
CA MET A 116 13.21 7.82 0.91
C MET A 116 11.80 8.32 0.61
N LYS A 117 10.89 7.44 0.18
CA LYS A 117 9.48 7.84 -0.03
C LYS A 117 8.80 7.89 1.32
N THR A 118 8.19 9.01 1.62
CA THR A 118 7.36 9.22 2.81
C THR A 118 5.90 8.90 2.50
N PHE A 119 5.04 8.89 3.52
CA PHE A 119 3.60 8.69 3.36
C PHE A 119 2.97 9.80 2.52
N GLN A 120 3.38 11.06 2.72
CA GLN A 120 2.91 12.17 1.89
C GLN A 120 3.36 12.04 0.43
N ASP A 121 4.55 11.47 0.15
CA ASP A 121 4.98 11.23 -1.23
C ASP A 121 4.14 10.17 -1.94
N LEU A 122 3.62 9.18 -1.21
CA LEU A 122 2.66 8.21 -1.74
C LEU A 122 1.37 8.92 -2.16
N ILE A 123 0.80 9.75 -1.27
CA ILE A 123 -0.42 10.52 -1.55
C ILE A 123 -0.21 11.43 -2.76
N LEU A 124 0.85 12.24 -2.76
CA LEU A 124 1.16 13.16 -3.86
C LEU A 124 1.42 12.43 -5.17
N GLY A 125 2.03 11.23 -5.11
CA GLY A 125 2.23 10.36 -6.26
C GLY A 125 0.92 9.87 -6.86
N LEU A 126 -0.02 9.41 -6.03
CA LEU A 126 -1.34 8.98 -6.49
C LEU A 126 -2.17 10.15 -7.02
N HIS A 127 -2.15 11.32 -6.36
CA HIS A 127 -2.80 12.52 -6.88
C HIS A 127 -2.28 12.89 -8.26
N ARG A 128 -0.95 12.91 -8.44
CA ARG A 128 -0.34 13.21 -9.74
C ARG A 128 -0.78 12.22 -10.80
N PHE A 129 -0.70 10.92 -10.51
CA PHE A 129 -1.06 9.85 -11.43
C PHE A 129 -2.53 9.97 -11.85
N TRP A 130 -3.46 10.00 -10.89
CA TRP A 130 -4.90 10.00 -11.20
C TRP A 130 -5.36 11.30 -11.86
N ARG A 131 -4.75 12.45 -11.52
CA ARG A 131 -4.94 13.69 -12.25
C ARG A 131 -4.55 13.55 -13.73
N GLU A 132 -3.41 12.89 -14.02
CA GLU A 132 -2.95 12.64 -15.39
C GLU A 132 -3.87 11.66 -16.15
N GLN A 133 -4.60 10.81 -15.43
CA GLN A 133 -5.66 9.95 -15.99
C GLN A 133 -7.02 10.66 -16.13
N GLY A 134 -7.07 11.98 -15.90
CA GLY A 134 -8.26 12.81 -16.09
C GLY A 134 -9.22 12.83 -14.89
N CYS A 135 -8.80 12.39 -13.71
CA CYS A 135 -9.59 12.56 -12.49
C CYS A 135 -9.49 13.99 -11.96
N ALA A 136 -10.62 14.54 -11.51
CA ALA A 136 -10.59 15.69 -10.61
C ALA A 136 -10.07 15.24 -9.23
N ILE A 137 -9.13 15.98 -8.67
CA ILE A 137 -8.64 15.72 -7.31
C ILE A 137 -9.58 16.44 -6.34
N VAL A 138 -10.26 15.66 -5.50
CA VAL A 138 -11.23 16.15 -4.52
C VAL A 138 -10.58 16.13 -3.13
N GLU A 139 -11.05 16.99 -2.24
CA GLU A 139 -10.60 17.02 -0.86
C GLU A 139 -11.33 15.95 -0.02
N PRO A 140 -10.71 15.47 1.08
CA PRO A 140 -11.40 14.67 2.06
C PRO A 140 -12.66 15.38 2.57
N TYR A 141 -13.77 14.65 2.72
CA TYR A 141 -15.00 15.26 3.22
C TYR A 141 -14.91 15.52 4.74
N ASP A 142 -15.54 16.58 5.23
CA ASP A 142 -15.34 17.11 6.58
C ASP A 142 -16.18 16.43 7.68
N ILE A 143 -17.03 15.48 7.30
CA ILE A 143 -17.82 14.64 8.21
C ILE A 143 -17.21 13.25 8.38
N GLU A 144 -17.35 12.66 9.58
CA GLU A 144 -16.98 11.28 9.84
C GLU A 144 -17.69 10.26 8.94
N LYS A 145 -16.93 9.35 8.34
CA LYS A 145 -17.47 8.16 7.66
C LYS A 145 -16.51 6.98 7.70
N GLY A 146 -16.99 5.79 7.33
CA GLY A 146 -16.24 4.54 7.40
C GLY A 146 -15.45 4.15 6.13
N ALA A 147 -15.67 4.83 5.01
CA ALA A 147 -14.98 4.60 3.74
C ALA A 147 -15.15 5.79 2.77
N GLY A 148 -14.29 5.88 1.75
CA GLY A 148 -14.38 6.82 0.62
C GLY A 148 -15.73 6.80 -0.09
N THR A 149 -16.41 5.65 -0.11
CA THR A 149 -17.73 5.46 -0.72
C THR A 149 -18.82 6.35 -0.14
N PHE A 150 -18.71 6.74 1.14
CA PHE A 150 -19.66 7.61 1.83
C PHE A 150 -19.44 9.10 1.52
N ASN A 151 -18.34 9.47 0.88
CA ASN A 151 -18.14 10.86 0.46
C ASN A 151 -19.19 11.20 -0.63
N PRO A 152 -19.83 12.38 -0.57
CA PRO A 152 -20.74 12.85 -1.62
C PRO A 152 -20.17 12.73 -3.04
N ALA A 153 -18.85 12.92 -3.21
CA ALA A 153 -18.16 12.78 -4.48
C ALA A 153 -18.18 11.34 -5.03
N THR A 154 -18.35 10.31 -4.19
CA THR A 154 -18.65 8.95 -4.65
C THR A 154 -20.16 8.71 -4.63
N PHE A 155 -20.81 8.83 -3.48
CA PHE A 155 -22.21 8.43 -3.30
C PHE A 155 -23.15 9.06 -4.32
N PHE A 156 -23.10 10.39 -4.48
CA PHE A 156 -23.89 11.09 -5.48
C PHE A 156 -23.26 11.04 -6.88
N GLY A 157 -21.92 11.07 -6.95
CA GLY A 157 -21.19 11.07 -8.22
C GLY A 157 -21.45 9.84 -9.10
N VAL A 158 -21.71 8.68 -8.49
CA VAL A 158 -22.03 7.46 -9.23
C VAL A 158 -23.48 7.42 -9.73
N LEU A 159 -24.38 8.25 -9.22
CA LEU A 159 -25.79 8.29 -9.62
C LEU A 159 -26.00 9.03 -10.96
N GLY A 160 -27.06 8.65 -11.70
CA GLY A 160 -27.45 9.28 -12.97
C GLY A 160 -26.55 8.92 -14.17
N PRO A 161 -26.75 9.52 -15.34
CA PRO A 161 -26.05 9.14 -16.58
C PRO A 161 -24.70 9.85 -16.79
N ARG A 162 -24.42 10.95 -16.07
CA ARG A 162 -23.25 11.80 -16.33
C ARG A 162 -21.94 11.05 -16.03
N PRO A 163 -20.94 11.08 -16.93
CA PRO A 163 -19.60 10.58 -16.64
C PRO A 163 -18.98 11.30 -15.43
N TRP A 164 -18.21 10.55 -14.65
CA TRP A 164 -17.63 11.05 -13.40
C TRP A 164 -16.28 10.40 -13.13
N ARG A 165 -15.24 11.22 -12.91
CA ARG A 165 -13.88 10.77 -12.65
C ARG A 165 -13.29 11.60 -11.53
N VAL A 166 -13.15 11.02 -10.35
CA VAL A 166 -12.61 11.69 -9.16
C VAL A 166 -11.60 10.81 -8.46
N ALA A 167 -10.64 11.44 -7.79
CA ALA A 167 -9.67 10.77 -6.93
C ALA A 167 -9.37 11.63 -5.70
N TYR A 168 -9.28 11.02 -4.52
CA TYR A 168 -9.08 11.75 -3.27
C TYR A 168 -8.56 10.87 -2.14
N VAL A 169 -8.04 11.48 -1.09
CA VAL A 169 -7.75 10.80 0.18
C VAL A 169 -9.00 10.84 1.04
N GLU A 170 -9.32 9.75 1.74
CA GLU A 170 -10.41 9.71 2.70
C GLU A 170 -9.97 9.12 4.05
N PRO A 171 -9.78 9.96 5.09
CA PRO A 171 -9.67 9.50 6.46
C PRO A 171 -10.97 8.80 6.89
N SER A 172 -10.87 7.49 7.09
CA SER A 172 -11.99 6.59 7.32
C SER A 172 -11.98 6.10 8.76
N ARG A 173 -13.09 6.31 9.48
CA ARG A 173 -13.29 5.92 10.88
C ARG A 173 -14.15 4.67 10.99
N ARG A 174 -13.58 3.60 11.51
CA ARG A 174 -14.23 2.34 11.84
C ARG A 174 -14.06 2.07 13.35
N PRO A 175 -14.97 2.56 14.21
CA PRO A 175 -14.89 2.40 15.67
C PRO A 175 -14.58 0.98 16.15
N THR A 176 -15.20 -0.04 15.56
CA THR A 176 -14.99 -1.46 15.87
C THR A 176 -13.56 -1.96 15.58
N ASP A 177 -12.83 -1.22 14.73
CA ASP A 177 -11.50 -1.61 14.29
C ASP A 177 -10.39 -1.17 15.25
N GLY A 178 -10.71 -0.35 16.25
CA GLY A 178 -9.76 0.18 17.23
C GLY A 178 -8.95 -0.91 17.95
N ARG A 179 -7.65 -0.69 18.14
CA ARG A 179 -6.75 -1.63 18.82
C ARG A 179 -5.77 -0.95 19.79
N TYR A 180 -6.23 0.13 20.43
CA TYR A 180 -5.51 0.83 21.50
C TYR A 180 -4.10 1.34 21.16
N GLY A 181 -3.73 1.40 19.87
CA GLY A 181 -2.39 1.79 19.42
C GLY A 181 -1.35 0.65 19.52
N GLU A 182 -1.80 -0.58 19.71
CA GLU A 182 -0.95 -1.76 19.92
C GLU A 182 -0.81 -2.64 18.68
N ASN A 183 -1.85 -2.73 17.85
CA ASN A 183 -1.80 -3.54 16.63
C ASN A 183 -1.05 -2.81 15.50
N PRO A 184 -0.13 -3.49 14.79
CA PRO A 184 0.73 -2.84 13.79
C PRO A 184 0.01 -2.37 12.52
N ILE A 185 -1.15 -2.95 12.17
CA ILE A 185 -1.79 -2.74 10.86
C ILE A 185 -3.31 -2.51 10.92
N ARG A 186 -3.90 -2.59 12.12
CA ARG A 186 -5.35 -2.49 12.32
C ARG A 186 -5.65 -1.46 13.40
N PHE A 187 -6.40 -0.44 13.03
CA PHE A 187 -6.70 0.71 13.88
C PHE A 187 -8.03 1.35 13.46
N GLY A 188 -8.62 2.16 14.35
CA GLY A 188 -9.93 2.74 14.15
C GLY A 188 -9.98 3.84 13.08
N LEU A 189 -8.90 4.59 12.86
CA LEU A 189 -8.80 5.60 11.79
C LEU A 189 -7.66 5.27 10.83
N HIS A 190 -7.99 5.06 9.56
CA HIS A 190 -7.02 4.80 8.48
C HIS A 190 -7.29 5.69 7.27
N HIS A 191 -6.34 5.82 6.36
CA HIS A 191 -6.44 6.65 5.18
C HIS A 191 -6.67 5.78 3.95
N GLN A 192 -7.82 5.98 3.32
CA GLN A 192 -8.09 5.40 2.02
C GLN A 192 -7.60 6.37 0.94
N TYR A 193 -7.11 5.86 -0.17
CA TYR A 193 -7.13 6.62 -1.42
C TYR A 193 -8.29 6.08 -2.24
N GLN A 194 -9.17 6.96 -2.67
CA GLN A 194 -10.42 6.63 -3.32
C GLN A 194 -10.36 7.10 -4.76
N VAL A 195 -10.77 6.25 -5.70
CA VAL A 195 -10.90 6.59 -7.12
C VAL A 195 -12.23 6.08 -7.63
N ILE A 196 -13.00 6.96 -8.27
CA ILE A 196 -14.21 6.59 -9.01
C ILE A 196 -14.01 6.90 -10.47
N LEU A 197 -14.27 5.91 -11.33
CA LEU A 197 -14.33 6.10 -12.79
C LEU A 197 -15.67 5.60 -13.33
N LYS A 198 -16.38 6.52 -13.97
CA LYS A 198 -17.70 6.29 -14.56
C LYS A 198 -17.74 6.87 -15.98
N PRO A 199 -17.96 6.05 -17.01
CA PRO A 199 -17.92 4.59 -16.99
C PRO A 199 -16.50 4.05 -16.73
N PRO A 200 -16.35 2.78 -16.32
CA PRO A 200 -15.06 2.13 -16.16
C PRO A 200 -14.32 2.05 -17.50
N PRO A 201 -13.02 2.35 -17.54
CA PRO A 201 -12.21 2.07 -18.72
C PRO A 201 -11.96 0.55 -18.86
N PRO A 202 -11.79 0.02 -20.08
CA PRO A 202 -11.63 -1.42 -20.32
C PRO A 202 -10.32 -1.99 -19.75
N ASP A 203 -9.31 -1.15 -19.57
CA ASP A 203 -7.95 -1.48 -19.10
C ASP A 203 -7.73 -1.11 -17.62
N ILE A 204 -8.80 -1.03 -16.83
CA ILE A 204 -8.73 -0.51 -15.45
C ILE A 204 -7.78 -1.28 -14.53
N GLN A 205 -7.61 -2.60 -14.72
CA GLN A 205 -6.64 -3.38 -13.95
C GLN A 205 -5.19 -2.95 -14.26
N ASP A 206 -4.86 -2.78 -15.54
CA ASP A 206 -3.53 -2.29 -15.96
C ASP A 206 -3.29 -0.87 -15.45
N LEU A 207 -4.31 -0.02 -15.52
CA LEU A 207 -4.24 1.36 -15.00
C LEU A 207 -3.96 1.39 -13.50
N TYR A 208 -4.61 0.52 -12.73
CA TYR A 208 -4.35 0.34 -11.31
C TYR A 208 -2.92 -0.14 -11.05
N LEU A 209 -2.42 -1.14 -11.77
CA LEU A 209 -1.05 -1.64 -11.62
C LEU A 209 -0.01 -0.56 -11.95
N HIS A 210 -0.22 0.22 -13.01
CA HIS A 210 0.63 1.37 -13.35
C HIS A 210 0.65 2.44 -12.24
N SER A 211 -0.46 2.62 -11.52
CA SER A 211 -0.52 3.53 -10.37
C SER A 211 0.43 3.09 -9.24
N LEU A 212 0.52 1.78 -8.98
CA LEU A 212 1.43 1.20 -7.98
C LEU A 212 2.90 1.38 -8.40
N GLU A 213 3.20 1.16 -9.68
CA GLU A 213 4.54 1.40 -10.24
C GLU A 213 4.91 2.89 -10.17
N ALA A 214 3.98 3.80 -10.46
CA ALA A 214 4.20 5.24 -10.41
C ALA A 214 4.55 5.72 -8.99
N VAL A 215 3.97 5.11 -7.95
CA VAL A 215 4.31 5.42 -6.55
C VAL A 215 5.55 4.70 -6.07
N GLY A 216 6.08 3.74 -6.84
CA GLY A 216 7.40 3.13 -6.62
C GLY A 216 7.38 1.67 -6.16
N ILE A 217 6.24 0.99 -6.24
CA ILE A 217 6.16 -0.46 -6.05
C ILE A 217 6.74 -1.14 -7.30
N ASN A 218 7.75 -2.00 -7.13
CA ASN A 218 8.29 -2.78 -8.24
C ASN A 218 7.53 -4.10 -8.36
N LEU A 219 6.48 -4.14 -9.19
CA LEU A 219 5.62 -5.31 -9.32
C LEU A 219 6.36 -6.60 -9.74
N LYS A 220 7.55 -6.51 -10.35
CA LYS A 220 8.38 -7.69 -10.69
C LYS A 220 8.98 -8.38 -9.47
N GLU A 221 9.03 -7.70 -8.32
CA GLU A 221 9.57 -8.21 -7.06
C GLU A 221 8.47 -8.69 -6.10
N HIS A 222 7.20 -8.55 -6.47
CA HIS A 222 6.05 -8.84 -5.61
C HIS A 222 5.05 -9.79 -6.28
N ASP A 223 4.36 -10.60 -5.48
CA ASP A 223 3.25 -11.43 -5.91
C ASP A 223 1.93 -10.64 -5.79
N VAL A 224 1.34 -10.28 -6.94
CA VAL A 224 0.07 -9.55 -7.02
C VAL A 224 -1.04 -10.51 -7.39
N LYS A 225 -2.10 -10.56 -6.58
CA LYS A 225 -3.26 -11.43 -6.81
C LYS A 225 -4.57 -10.64 -6.74
N PHE A 226 -5.44 -10.87 -7.72
CA PHE A 226 -6.82 -10.40 -7.72
C PHE A 226 -7.71 -11.55 -7.25
N ALA A 227 -8.16 -11.50 -6.00
CA ALA A 227 -9.07 -12.48 -5.42
C ALA A 227 -10.51 -11.97 -5.59
N HIS A 228 -11.38 -12.77 -6.18
CA HIS A 228 -12.78 -12.38 -6.36
C HIS A 228 -13.45 -12.17 -5.00
N ASP A 229 -14.12 -11.02 -4.84
CA ASP A 229 -14.82 -10.64 -3.64
C ASP A 229 -15.95 -9.66 -4.01
N ASP A 230 -17.15 -9.95 -3.53
CA ASP A 230 -18.30 -9.07 -3.69
C ASP A 230 -18.36 -8.11 -2.51
N TRP A 231 -18.69 -6.85 -2.77
CA TRP A 231 -18.74 -5.82 -1.75
C TRP A 231 -20.18 -5.34 -1.54
N GLU A 232 -20.58 -5.22 -0.28
CA GLU A 232 -21.85 -4.63 0.11
C GLU A 232 -21.63 -3.59 1.22
N SER A 233 -22.33 -2.47 1.11
CA SER A 233 -22.58 -1.57 2.23
C SER A 233 -24.08 -1.53 2.55
N PRO A 234 -24.51 -2.27 3.58
CA PRO A 234 -25.91 -2.34 3.95
C PRO A 234 -26.50 -0.98 4.29
N THR A 235 -25.76 -0.08 4.93
CA THR A 235 -26.27 1.24 5.34
C THR A 235 -26.44 2.21 4.16
N LEU A 236 -25.67 2.05 3.08
CA LEU A 236 -25.81 2.87 1.87
C LEU A 236 -26.79 2.27 0.85
N GLY A 237 -27.26 1.04 1.07
CA GLY A 237 -27.99 0.31 0.02
C GLY A 237 -27.16 0.16 -1.25
N ALA A 238 -25.85 -0.07 -1.09
CA ALA A 238 -24.90 -0.14 -2.18
C ALA A 238 -24.28 -1.52 -2.23
N TRP A 239 -24.12 -2.07 -3.44
CA TRP A 239 -23.40 -3.30 -3.64
C TRP A 239 -22.76 -3.35 -5.02
N GLY A 240 -21.74 -4.18 -5.14
CA GLY A 240 -21.02 -4.38 -6.39
C GLY A 240 -20.17 -5.64 -6.37
N VAL A 241 -19.73 -6.03 -7.56
CA VAL A 241 -18.85 -7.18 -7.77
C VAL A 241 -17.43 -6.70 -8.00
N GLY A 242 -16.43 -7.48 -7.61
CA GLY A 242 -15.06 -7.12 -7.95
C GLY A 242 -14.00 -8.03 -7.35
N TRP A 243 -12.94 -7.40 -6.84
CA TRP A 243 -11.76 -8.09 -6.35
C TRP A 243 -11.15 -7.40 -5.14
N GLN A 244 -10.64 -8.20 -4.23
CA GLN A 244 -9.57 -7.79 -3.32
C GLN A 244 -8.22 -7.96 -4.02
N VAL A 245 -7.38 -6.94 -3.96
CA VAL A 245 -6.01 -7.01 -4.47
C VAL A 245 -5.05 -7.27 -3.32
N TRP A 246 -4.34 -8.39 -3.43
CA TRP A 246 -3.34 -8.83 -2.47
C TRP A 246 -1.92 -8.63 -3.03
N LEU A 247 -1.04 -8.06 -2.22
CA LEU A 247 0.39 -7.90 -2.51
C LEU A 247 1.18 -8.65 -1.43
N ASP A 248 1.94 -9.67 -1.82
CA ASP A 248 2.73 -10.53 -0.92
C ASP A 248 1.95 -11.05 0.31
N GLY A 249 0.66 -11.37 0.13
CA GLY A 249 -0.19 -11.89 1.20
C GLY A 249 -0.81 -10.84 2.13
N MET A 250 -0.72 -9.54 1.79
CA MET A 250 -1.49 -8.47 2.42
C MET A 250 -2.45 -7.83 1.42
N GLU A 251 -3.72 -7.73 1.77
CA GLU A 251 -4.72 -7.01 1.00
C GLU A 251 -4.39 -5.50 1.01
N ILE A 252 -4.20 -4.88 -0.16
CA ILE A 252 -3.81 -3.47 -0.28
C ILE A 252 -4.88 -2.60 -0.95
N THR A 253 -5.84 -3.19 -1.65
CA THR A 253 -6.86 -2.43 -2.39
C THR A 253 -8.14 -3.25 -2.55
N GLN A 254 -9.29 -2.59 -2.45
CA GLN A 254 -10.58 -3.11 -2.89
C GLN A 254 -10.92 -2.54 -4.26
N PHE A 255 -11.41 -3.41 -5.15
CA PHE A 255 -11.89 -3.10 -6.48
C PHE A 255 -13.37 -3.45 -6.53
N THR A 256 -14.24 -2.50 -6.86
CA THR A 256 -15.69 -2.73 -6.84
C THR A 256 -16.37 -2.08 -8.05
N TYR A 257 -17.10 -2.86 -8.84
CA TYR A 257 -18.01 -2.35 -9.86
C TYR A 257 -19.40 -2.23 -9.26
N PHE A 258 -19.80 -1.01 -8.92
CA PHE A 258 -21.11 -0.76 -8.34
C PHE A 258 -22.22 -1.16 -9.32
N GLN A 259 -23.12 -2.01 -8.83
CA GLN A 259 -24.37 -2.35 -9.50
C GLN A 259 -25.49 -1.46 -8.96
N GLN A 260 -25.48 -1.20 -7.66
CA GLN A 260 -26.44 -0.33 -7.00
C GLN A 260 -25.79 0.67 -6.04
N MET A 261 -26.41 1.84 -5.90
CA MET A 261 -26.11 2.85 -4.88
C MET A 261 -27.41 3.47 -4.38
N GLY A 262 -27.59 3.57 -3.06
CA GLY A 262 -28.85 4.09 -2.50
C GLY A 262 -30.07 3.23 -2.84
N GLY A 263 -29.88 1.93 -3.14
CA GLY A 263 -30.95 1.04 -3.62
C GLY A 263 -31.38 1.29 -5.07
N MET A 264 -30.67 2.15 -5.82
CA MET A 264 -30.93 2.44 -7.23
C MET A 264 -29.93 1.71 -8.12
N ASP A 265 -30.41 1.13 -9.23
CA ASP A 265 -29.56 0.53 -10.25
C ASP A 265 -28.74 1.62 -10.99
N LEU A 266 -27.45 1.34 -11.21
CA LEU A 266 -26.55 2.26 -11.88
C LEU A 266 -26.49 2.01 -13.38
N ASN A 267 -26.72 3.08 -14.15
CA ASN A 267 -26.49 3.07 -15.59
C ASN A 267 -25.94 4.45 -16.05
N PRO A 268 -24.65 4.54 -16.46
CA PRO A 268 -23.67 3.45 -16.52
C PRO A 268 -23.17 3.02 -15.13
N VAL A 269 -22.66 1.79 -15.03
CA VAL A 269 -21.94 1.32 -13.84
C VAL A 269 -20.70 2.19 -13.56
N SER A 270 -20.22 2.17 -12.32
CA SER A 270 -18.99 2.87 -11.90
C SER A 270 -18.02 1.87 -11.30
N VAL A 271 -16.72 2.05 -11.54
CA VAL A 271 -15.69 1.31 -10.85
C VAL A 271 -15.09 2.17 -9.74
N GLU A 272 -14.99 1.57 -8.56
CA GLU A 272 -14.32 2.08 -7.37
C GLU A 272 -13.00 1.35 -7.17
N LEU A 273 -11.93 2.13 -6.94
CA LEU A 273 -10.65 1.65 -6.43
C LEU A 273 -10.39 2.28 -5.06
N THR A 274 -10.24 1.43 -4.05
CA THR A 274 -10.06 1.88 -2.66
C THR A 274 -8.74 1.33 -2.12
N TYR A 275 -7.70 2.16 -2.15
CA TYR A 275 -6.35 1.79 -1.71
C TYR A 275 -6.22 1.95 -0.19
N GLY A 276 -5.66 0.95 0.49
CA GLY A 276 -5.21 1.08 1.87
C GLY A 276 -3.83 1.73 1.94
N LEU A 277 -3.77 3.04 2.16
CA LEU A 277 -2.53 3.81 2.05
C LEU A 277 -1.45 3.35 3.04
N GLU A 278 -1.81 3.05 4.29
CA GLU A 278 -0.86 2.55 5.28
C GLU A 278 -0.25 1.23 4.83
N ARG A 279 -1.06 0.29 4.34
CA ARG A 279 -0.57 -1.02 3.88
C ARG A 279 0.38 -0.87 2.69
N ILE A 280 0.06 -0.02 1.71
CA ILE A 280 0.96 0.27 0.57
C ILE A 280 2.25 0.93 1.06
N ALA A 281 2.15 1.88 1.98
CA ALA A 281 3.30 2.56 2.56
C ALA A 281 4.20 1.60 3.35
N LEU A 282 3.64 0.58 4.01
CA LEU A 282 4.42 -0.50 4.62
C LEU A 282 5.33 -1.15 3.58
N PHE A 283 4.86 -1.49 2.37
CA PHE A 283 5.75 -2.05 1.34
C PHE A 283 6.82 -1.07 0.86
N LEU A 284 6.44 0.19 0.63
CA LEU A 284 7.35 1.23 0.12
C LEU A 284 8.50 1.53 1.08
N GLN A 285 8.22 1.59 2.38
CA GLN A 285 9.21 1.88 3.42
C GLN A 285 9.81 0.58 4.01
N GLY A 286 9.06 -0.53 3.91
CA GLY A 286 9.22 -1.84 4.56
C GLY A 286 9.64 -1.80 5.99
N VAL A 287 8.77 -1.16 6.74
CA VAL A 287 8.55 -1.38 8.15
C VAL A 287 7.37 -2.35 8.29
N GLU A 288 7.26 -2.99 9.45
CA GLU A 288 6.20 -3.99 9.71
C GLU A 288 4.98 -3.38 10.43
N SER A 289 5.13 -2.18 10.98
CA SER A 289 4.09 -1.45 11.73
C SER A 289 3.81 -0.11 11.08
N ALA A 290 2.54 0.24 10.95
CA ALA A 290 2.09 1.52 10.42
C ALA A 290 2.61 2.68 11.28
N PHE A 291 2.76 2.48 12.60
CA PHE A 291 3.28 3.50 13.51
C PHE A 291 4.76 3.85 13.26
N ASP A 292 5.50 2.98 12.57
CA ASP A 292 6.90 3.22 12.21
C ASP A 292 7.05 3.91 10.85
N LEU A 293 5.95 4.12 10.12
CA LEU A 293 5.96 4.82 8.84
C LEU A 293 6.41 6.26 9.03
N ARG A 294 7.28 6.73 8.14
CA ARG A 294 7.61 8.15 7.99
C ARG A 294 6.47 8.83 7.25
N TRP A 295 5.76 9.70 7.95
CA TRP A 295 4.79 10.61 7.35
C TRP A 295 5.50 11.67 6.50
N ALA A 296 6.52 12.28 7.09
CA ALA A 296 7.48 13.21 6.48
C ALA A 296 8.90 12.86 6.97
N GLU A 297 9.94 13.53 6.46
CA GLU A 297 11.33 13.27 6.88
C GLU A 297 11.51 13.32 8.41
N TRP A 298 10.84 14.30 9.05
CA TRP A 298 10.95 14.60 10.47
C TRP A 298 9.80 14.04 11.33
N LEU A 299 8.80 13.40 10.73
CA LEU A 299 7.57 13.00 11.41
C LEU A 299 7.17 11.56 11.08
N THR A 300 6.88 10.77 12.09
CA THR A 300 6.34 9.41 11.96
C THR A 300 4.82 9.40 12.10
N TYR A 301 4.20 8.38 11.53
CA TYR A 301 2.77 8.11 11.71
C TYR A 301 2.44 7.84 13.19
N GLY A 302 3.34 7.16 13.91
CA GLY A 302 3.20 6.91 15.34
C GLY A 302 3.10 8.17 16.19
N GLU A 303 3.96 9.16 15.93
CA GLU A 303 3.92 10.46 16.61
C GLU A 303 2.59 11.20 16.40
N MET A 304 1.98 11.06 15.22
CA MET A 304 0.71 11.71 14.91
C MET A 304 -0.52 10.95 15.44
N PHE A 305 -0.53 9.62 15.30
CA PHE A 305 -1.76 8.83 15.37
C PHE A 305 -1.80 7.81 16.49
N ARG A 306 -0.67 7.43 17.12
CA ARG A 306 -0.68 6.33 18.10
C ARG A 306 -1.48 6.68 19.35
N GLU A 307 -1.22 7.85 19.93
CA GLU A 307 -1.96 8.31 21.12
C GLU A 307 -3.43 8.61 20.78
N ARG A 308 -3.68 9.15 19.59
CA ARG A 308 -5.03 9.36 19.08
C ARG A 308 -5.80 8.03 18.98
N GLU A 309 -5.20 7.00 18.40
CA GLU A 309 -5.80 5.66 18.29
C GLU A 309 -6.10 5.05 19.67
N ARG A 310 -5.19 5.22 20.64
CA ARG A 310 -5.39 4.78 22.03
C ARG A 310 -6.62 5.44 22.64
N GLN A 311 -6.72 6.77 22.54
CA GLN A 311 -7.84 7.53 23.12
C GLN A 311 -9.18 7.22 22.43
N PHE A 312 -9.20 7.12 21.10
CA PHE A 312 -10.42 6.75 20.37
C PHE A 312 -10.86 5.31 20.64
N SER A 313 -9.92 4.37 20.85
CA SER A 313 -10.26 3.00 21.26
C SER A 313 -10.93 3.00 22.64
N ILE A 314 -10.34 3.69 23.63
CA ILE A 314 -10.94 3.84 24.97
C ILE A 314 -12.33 4.49 24.86
N TYR A 315 -12.47 5.53 24.04
CA TYR A 315 -13.75 6.19 23.84
C TYR A 315 -14.80 5.23 23.27
N HIS A 316 -14.54 4.62 22.11
CA HIS A 316 -15.52 3.78 21.42
C HIS A 316 -15.83 2.48 22.14
N PHE A 317 -14.90 1.90 22.90
CA PHE A 317 -15.14 0.62 23.59
C PHE A 317 -15.65 0.81 25.01
N GLU A 318 -15.27 1.88 25.71
CA GLU A 318 -15.50 1.99 27.16
C GLU A 318 -16.29 3.23 27.57
N LYS A 319 -16.02 4.40 26.96
CA LYS A 319 -16.48 5.70 27.51
C LYS A 319 -17.64 6.35 26.77
N ALA A 320 -17.89 6.01 25.50
CA ALA A 320 -18.98 6.60 24.74
C ALA A 320 -20.32 6.29 25.43
N SER A 321 -21.10 7.34 25.68
CA SER A 321 -22.39 7.23 26.36
C SER A 321 -23.43 6.69 25.39
N ILE A 322 -23.94 5.50 25.70
CA ILE A 322 -24.96 4.80 24.90
C ILE A 322 -26.23 5.64 24.80
N GLU A 323 -26.72 6.18 25.92
CA GLU A 323 -27.91 7.02 25.98
C GLU A 323 -27.77 8.27 25.09
N ARG A 324 -26.66 9.01 25.21
CA ARG A 324 -26.45 10.21 24.40
C ARG A 324 -26.29 9.87 22.93
N ALA A 325 -25.57 8.80 22.59
CA ALA A 325 -25.40 8.38 21.20
C ALA A 325 -26.75 8.01 20.55
N ARG A 326 -27.64 7.32 21.28
CA ARG A 326 -29.01 7.03 20.81
C ARG A 326 -29.82 8.30 20.57
N ARG A 327 -29.83 9.23 21.53
CA ARG A 327 -30.53 10.52 21.36
C ARG A 327 -30.00 11.33 20.18
N MET A 328 -28.69 11.43 20.02
CA MET A 328 -28.08 12.13 18.88
C MET A 328 -28.44 11.46 17.55
N PHE A 329 -28.54 10.11 17.53
CA PHE A 329 -28.96 9.39 16.34
C PHE A 329 -30.39 9.80 15.96
N ASP A 330 -31.32 9.79 16.93
CA ASP A 330 -32.72 10.13 16.68
C ASP A 330 -32.88 11.60 16.24
N PHE A 331 -32.12 12.53 16.83
CA PHE A 331 -32.13 13.94 16.41
C PHE A 331 -31.63 14.12 14.97
N HIS A 332 -30.50 13.50 14.61
CA HIS A 332 -29.99 13.59 13.25
C HIS A 332 -30.91 12.89 12.23
N GLU A 333 -31.55 11.79 12.61
CA GLU A 333 -32.53 11.14 11.72
C GLU A 333 -33.74 12.06 11.45
N ALA A 334 -34.26 12.73 12.49
CA ALA A 334 -35.34 13.69 12.33
C ALA A 334 -34.94 14.86 11.42
N GLU A 335 -33.78 15.46 11.67
CA GLU A 335 -33.25 16.57 10.87
C GLU A 335 -33.03 16.18 9.40
N ALA A 336 -32.53 14.96 9.15
CA ALA A 336 -32.37 14.43 7.79
C ALA A 336 -33.71 14.34 7.07
N LYS A 337 -34.76 13.83 7.75
CA LYS A 337 -36.11 13.71 7.19
C LYS A 337 -36.72 15.08 6.89
N GLU A 338 -36.55 16.05 7.79
CA GLU A 338 -37.03 17.43 7.59
C GLU A 338 -36.32 18.13 6.43
N CYS A 339 -35.01 17.96 6.31
CA CYS A 339 -34.24 18.45 5.16
C CYS A 339 -34.73 17.83 3.85
N LEU A 340 -34.97 16.51 3.82
CA LEU A 340 -35.49 15.81 2.64
C LEU A 340 -36.87 16.30 2.23
N ALA A 341 -37.77 16.55 3.19
CA ALA A 341 -39.10 17.09 2.92
C ALA A 341 -39.06 18.49 2.27
N GLN A 342 -37.95 19.21 2.44
CA GLN A 342 -37.69 20.52 1.84
C GLN A 342 -36.79 20.45 0.59
N GLY A 343 -36.42 19.26 0.12
CA GLY A 343 -35.52 19.07 -1.04
C GLY A 343 -34.05 19.41 -0.76
N LEU A 344 -33.65 19.61 0.50
CA LEU A 344 -32.28 19.96 0.90
C LEU A 344 -31.42 18.70 1.05
N VAL A 345 -31.03 18.13 -0.09
CA VAL A 345 -30.39 16.79 -0.13
C VAL A 345 -29.00 16.72 0.51
N PHE A 346 -28.14 17.73 0.32
CA PHE A 346 -26.79 17.70 0.89
C PHE A 346 -26.79 17.80 2.43
N PRO A 347 -27.54 18.73 3.06
CA PRO A 347 -27.72 18.73 4.51
C PRO A 347 -28.32 17.42 5.04
N ALA A 348 -29.33 16.86 4.35
CA ALA A 348 -29.91 15.58 4.74
C ALA A 348 -28.88 14.44 4.73
N TYR A 349 -28.01 14.42 3.72
CA TYR A 349 -26.96 13.41 3.61
C TYR A 349 -25.91 13.55 4.72
N ASP A 350 -25.54 14.78 5.09
CA ASP A 350 -24.65 15.02 6.24
C ASP A 350 -25.20 14.42 7.53
N HIS A 351 -26.49 14.62 7.79
CA HIS A 351 -27.17 14.00 8.92
C HIS A 351 -27.22 12.46 8.81
N THR A 352 -27.40 11.94 7.60
CA THR A 352 -27.34 10.49 7.33
C THR A 352 -25.96 9.91 7.67
N LEU A 353 -24.86 10.60 7.31
CA LEU A 353 -23.50 10.20 7.66
C LEU A 353 -23.28 10.20 9.18
N ARG A 354 -23.79 11.23 9.88
CA ARG A 354 -23.75 11.28 11.35
C ARG A 354 -24.51 10.11 11.99
N CYS A 355 -25.70 9.78 11.49
CA CYS A 355 -26.44 8.59 11.91
C CYS A 355 -25.59 7.32 11.71
N SER A 356 -24.96 7.15 10.53
CA SER A 356 -24.10 5.99 10.25
C SER A 356 -22.90 5.91 11.22
N HIS A 357 -22.27 7.03 11.56
CA HIS A 357 -21.14 7.04 12.49
C HIS A 357 -21.56 6.75 13.93
N LEU A 358 -22.71 7.29 14.37
CA LEU A 358 -23.29 7.03 15.68
C LEU A 358 -23.71 5.56 15.83
N PHE A 359 -24.28 4.97 14.78
CA PHE A 359 -24.53 3.52 14.71
C PHE A 359 -23.25 2.72 14.95
N ASN A 360 -22.17 3.04 14.21
CA ASN A 360 -20.88 2.34 14.38
C ASN A 360 -20.30 2.53 15.79
N THR A 361 -20.54 3.68 16.42
CA THR A 361 -20.13 3.94 17.81
C THR A 361 -20.91 3.07 18.79
N LEU A 362 -22.23 2.93 18.60
CA LEU A 362 -23.08 2.05 19.41
C LEU A 362 -22.70 0.57 19.23
N ASP A 363 -22.39 0.16 18.00
CA ASP A 363 -21.93 -1.20 17.67
C ASP A 363 -20.60 -1.49 18.37
N ALA A 364 -19.63 -0.58 18.30
CA ALA A 364 -18.34 -0.71 19.00
C ALA A 364 -18.49 -0.75 20.53
N ARG A 365 -19.47 -0.05 21.11
CA ARG A 365 -19.77 -0.15 22.56
C ARG A 365 -20.42 -1.47 22.96
N GLY A 366 -20.75 -2.36 22.02
CA GLY A 366 -21.49 -3.59 22.29
C GLY A 366 -22.91 -3.32 22.80
N ALA A 367 -23.49 -2.17 22.43
CA ALA A 367 -24.76 -1.69 22.97
C ALA A 367 -25.99 -2.13 22.18
N LEU A 368 -25.79 -2.82 21.05
CA LEU A 368 -26.83 -3.23 20.11
C LEU A 368 -26.93 -4.76 20.09
N ALA A 369 -28.12 -5.29 20.36
CA ALA A 369 -28.43 -6.69 20.08
C ALA A 369 -28.58 -6.92 18.57
N THR A 370 -28.50 -8.17 18.09
CA THR A 370 -28.55 -8.48 16.65
C THR A 370 -29.78 -7.88 15.94
N ALA A 371 -30.99 -8.06 16.49
CA ALA A 371 -32.22 -7.52 15.90
C ALA A 371 -32.26 -5.97 15.92
N GLU A 372 -31.67 -5.37 16.96
CA GLU A 372 -31.57 -3.92 17.05
C GLU A 372 -30.60 -3.36 16.01
N ARG A 373 -29.45 -4.03 15.82
CA ARG A 373 -28.46 -3.69 14.80
C ARG A 373 -29.08 -3.64 13.40
N GLU A 374 -29.87 -4.64 13.04
CA GLU A 374 -30.62 -4.68 11.76
C GLU A 374 -31.57 -3.49 11.63
N THR A 375 -32.24 -3.10 12.72
CA THR A 375 -33.14 -1.94 12.74
C THR A 375 -32.40 -0.64 12.46
N TYR A 376 -31.25 -0.40 13.11
CA TYR A 376 -30.42 0.78 12.84
C TYR A 376 -29.90 0.82 11.40
N ILE A 377 -29.45 -0.32 10.88
CA ILE A 377 -28.99 -0.42 9.48
C ILE A 377 -30.14 -0.06 8.52
N ALA A 378 -31.33 -0.58 8.75
CA ALA A 378 -32.51 -0.29 7.93
C ALA A 378 -32.89 1.19 7.96
N ARG A 379 -32.81 1.84 9.14
CA ARG A 379 -33.06 3.28 9.31
C ARG A 379 -32.07 4.13 8.51
N VAL A 380 -30.77 3.87 8.63
CA VAL A 380 -29.73 4.58 7.86
C VAL A 380 -29.89 4.33 6.36
N ARG A 381 -30.18 3.08 5.96
CA ARG A 381 -30.45 2.71 4.56
C ARG A 381 -31.63 3.47 3.98
N ALA A 382 -32.71 3.63 4.74
CA ALA A 382 -33.87 4.39 4.30
C ALA A 382 -33.53 5.87 4.04
N LEU A 383 -32.74 6.50 4.92
CA LEU A 383 -32.25 7.86 4.71
C LEU A 383 -31.35 7.97 3.47
N ALA A 384 -30.38 7.06 3.32
CA ALA A 384 -29.46 7.05 2.18
C ALA A 384 -30.21 6.88 0.85
N ARG A 385 -31.18 5.96 0.81
CA ARG A 385 -32.06 5.76 -0.35
C ARG A 385 -32.85 7.02 -0.68
N ALA A 386 -33.50 7.63 0.32
CA ALA A 386 -34.24 8.87 0.11
C ALA A 386 -33.33 10.01 -0.39
N CYS A 387 -32.11 10.12 0.12
CA CYS A 387 -31.12 11.08 -0.40
C CYS A 387 -30.76 10.80 -1.86
N ALA A 388 -30.55 9.55 -2.24
CA ALA A 388 -30.23 9.17 -3.63
C ALA A 388 -31.40 9.49 -4.58
N GLU A 389 -32.63 9.10 -4.21
CA GLU A 389 -33.85 9.36 -4.98
C GLU A 389 -34.08 10.87 -5.17
N THR A 390 -34.00 11.66 -4.09
CA THR A 390 -34.14 13.12 -4.15
C THR A 390 -33.02 13.78 -4.95
N TYR A 391 -31.76 13.33 -4.82
CA TYR A 391 -30.64 13.85 -5.61
C TYR A 391 -30.87 13.64 -7.11
N VAL A 392 -31.30 12.44 -7.50
CA VAL A 392 -31.58 12.13 -8.91
C VAL A 392 -32.75 12.96 -9.44
N ALA A 393 -33.82 13.10 -8.66
CA ALA A 393 -35.00 13.87 -9.06
C ALA A 393 -34.70 15.37 -9.19
N GLU A 394 -34.11 15.98 -8.16
CA GLU A 394 -34.01 17.44 -8.03
C GLU A 394 -32.70 18.00 -8.58
N VAL A 395 -31.58 17.26 -8.48
CA VAL A 395 -30.26 17.77 -8.88
C VAL A 395 -29.84 17.26 -10.26
N VAL A 396 -29.97 15.95 -10.50
CA VAL A 396 -29.65 15.38 -11.82
C VAL A 396 -30.73 15.71 -12.84
N GLY A 397 -32.01 15.56 -12.46
CA GLY A 397 -33.17 15.88 -13.31
C GLY A 397 -33.22 17.33 -13.75
N ALA A 398 -32.86 18.28 -12.88
CA ALA A 398 -32.81 19.71 -13.22
C ALA A 398 -31.65 20.09 -14.17
N GLN A 399 -30.64 19.23 -14.33
CA GLN A 399 -29.49 19.46 -15.21
C GLN A 399 -29.70 18.95 -16.65
N VAL A 400 -30.89 18.43 -17.01
CA VAL A 400 -31.24 18.08 -18.39
C VAL A 400 -32.02 19.23 -19.03
N PRO A 401 -31.41 20.10 -19.86
CA PRO A 401 -32.15 21.11 -20.59
C PRO A 401 -32.83 20.44 -21.79
N GLY A 402 -34.14 20.17 -21.67
CA GLY A 402 -34.93 19.67 -22.81
C GLY A 402 -36.10 18.75 -22.49
N GLY A 403 -36.81 18.95 -21.38
CA GLY A 403 -38.08 18.29 -21.12
C GLY A 403 -39.13 19.34 -20.79
N SER A 404 -39.93 19.72 -21.79
CA SER A 404 -41.09 20.59 -21.61
C SER A 404 -41.97 20.07 -20.46
N ARG A 405 -42.23 20.91 -19.46
CA ARG A 405 -43.44 20.78 -18.64
C ARG A 405 -44.61 21.04 -19.59
N GLY A 406 -45.20 19.96 -20.09
CA GLY A 406 -46.49 19.92 -20.77
C GLY A 406 -47.52 19.31 -19.85
#